data_AF-A0A963YWG7-F1
#
_entry.id   AF-A0A963YWG7-F1
#
_cell.length_a   1.000
_cell.length_b   1.000
_cell.length_c   1.000
_cell.angle_alpha   90.00
_cell.angle_beta   90.00
_cell.angle_gamma   90.00
#
_symmetry.space_group_name_H-M   'P 1'
#
loop_
_entity.id
_entity.type
_entity.pdbx_description
1 polymer ?
#
loop_
_entity_poly.entity_id
_entity_poly.type
_entity_poly.pdbx_seq_one_letter_code
_entity_poly.pdbx_strand_id
1 'polypeptide(L)'
;MSEGRSIKSFFRHLPLIGGLVDARWRDHREAINEVGVNILLSTMPIWLGCIFFLLAHNFSMSLGEAITHNVENGELFLYATSILAPLFYFIFKDYDGIRKFPNAASFMVLSVIVLLVGGCGFSFTRLGPLLGINYQWNSSTLFIFSAAVYAAAIVIVYLAHVYRNWRETGGAAAFTMETQDFVSAFNREPKS
;
A
#
# COMPACT_ATOMS: atom_id res chain seq x y z
N MET A 1 -26.83 -8.02 -24.89
CA MET A 1 -25.48 -7.60 -24.46
C MET A 1 -25.41 -6.09 -24.13
N SER A 2 -26.29 -5.58 -23.26
CA SER A 2 -26.36 -4.13 -22.92
C SER A 2 -25.96 -3.80 -21.47
N GLU A 3 -25.94 -4.76 -20.54
CA GLU A 3 -25.71 -4.48 -19.12
C GLU A 3 -24.24 -4.23 -18.75
N GLY A 4 -23.29 -4.77 -19.52
CA GLY A 4 -21.86 -4.63 -19.22
C GLY A 4 -21.30 -3.21 -19.38
N ARG A 5 -22.00 -2.29 -20.07
CA ARG A 5 -21.56 -0.89 -20.25
C ARG A 5 -21.86 0.00 -19.05
N SER A 6 -22.95 -0.27 -18.31
CA SER A 6 -23.41 0.56 -17.20
C SER A 6 -22.51 0.42 -15.96
N ILE A 7 -22.08 -0.80 -15.65
CA ILE A 7 -21.23 -1.09 -14.50
C ILE A 7 -19.86 -0.42 -14.64
N LYS A 8 -19.23 -0.53 -15.82
CA LYS A 8 -17.92 0.11 -16.07
C LYS A 8 -17.98 1.63 -15.97
N SER A 9 -19.06 2.27 -16.42
CA SER A 9 -19.20 3.72 -16.25
C SER A 9 -19.36 4.13 -14.80
N PHE A 10 -20.04 3.35 -13.96
CA PHE A 10 -20.19 3.66 -12.55
C PHE A 10 -18.85 3.57 -11.81
N PHE A 11 -18.09 2.48 -12.01
CA PHE A 11 -16.79 2.30 -11.36
C PHE A 11 -15.76 3.35 -11.76
N ARG A 12 -15.83 3.90 -12.98
CA ARG A 12 -14.96 4.98 -13.45
C ARG A 12 -15.05 6.27 -12.64
N HIS A 13 -16.16 6.50 -11.94
CA HIS A 13 -16.35 7.68 -11.09
C HIS A 13 -15.84 7.49 -9.66
N LEU A 14 -15.47 6.27 -9.26
CA LEU A 14 -14.94 6.04 -7.92
C LEU A 14 -13.48 6.49 -7.85
N PRO A 15 -13.12 7.35 -6.89
CA PRO A 15 -11.78 7.97 -6.82
C PRO A 15 -10.66 6.94 -6.63
N LEU A 16 -10.95 5.79 -6.03
CA LEU A 16 -9.94 4.73 -5.83
C LEU A 16 -9.91 3.68 -6.93
N ILE A 17 -11.03 3.44 -7.64
CA ILE A 17 -11.21 2.25 -8.49
C ILE A 17 -11.25 2.63 -9.98
N GLY A 18 -11.51 3.90 -10.30
CA GLY A 18 -11.87 4.31 -11.65
C GLY A 18 -10.86 3.93 -12.73
N GLY A 19 -9.57 4.11 -12.46
CA GLY A 19 -8.52 3.68 -13.39
C GLY A 19 -8.06 2.22 -13.23
N LEU A 20 -8.46 1.50 -12.17
CA LEU A 20 -8.11 0.08 -12.01
C LEU A 20 -8.89 -0.83 -12.95
N VAL A 21 -10.04 -0.36 -13.46
CA VAL A 21 -10.85 -1.11 -14.44
C VAL A 21 -10.07 -1.39 -15.74
N ASP A 22 -9.08 -0.55 -16.04
CA ASP A 22 -8.24 -0.68 -17.24
C ASP A 22 -6.90 -1.39 -16.94
N ALA A 23 -6.63 -1.77 -15.69
CA ALA A 23 -5.44 -2.52 -15.29
C ALA A 23 -5.52 -3.98 -15.74
N ARG A 24 -4.38 -4.54 -16.17
CA ARG A 24 -4.31 -5.95 -16.59
C ARG A 24 -3.96 -6.82 -15.39
N TRP A 25 -4.31 -8.10 -15.46
CA TRP A 25 -3.94 -9.08 -14.42
C TRP A 25 -2.44 -9.10 -14.10
N ARG A 26 -1.60 -8.85 -15.11
CA ARG A 26 -0.14 -8.74 -14.92
C ARG A 26 0.24 -7.63 -13.94
N ASP A 27 -0.43 -6.48 -14.00
CA ASP A 27 -0.15 -5.33 -13.13
C ASP A 27 -0.52 -5.66 -11.67
N HIS A 28 -1.62 -6.38 -11.48
CA HIS A 28 -2.03 -6.89 -10.17
C HIS A 28 -1.05 -7.92 -9.59
N ARG A 29 -0.60 -8.87 -10.41
CA ARG A 29 0.38 -9.89 -9.96
C ARG A 29 1.70 -9.24 -9.53
N GLU A 30 2.18 -8.28 -10.30
CA GLU A 30 3.40 -7.56 -9.96
C GLU A 30 3.23 -6.75 -8.67
N ALA A 31 2.08 -6.07 -8.52
CA ALA A 31 1.77 -5.33 -7.30
C ALA A 31 1.69 -6.25 -6.06
N ILE A 32 1.13 -7.47 -6.19
CA ILE A 32 1.11 -8.45 -5.10
C ILE A 32 2.53 -8.84 -4.70
N ASN A 33 3.42 -9.09 -5.67
CA ASN A 33 4.81 -9.46 -5.38
C ASN A 33 5.53 -8.31 -4.64
N GLU A 34 5.41 -7.08 -5.14
CA GLU A 34 6.04 -5.91 -4.56
C GLU A 34 5.54 -5.60 -3.15
N VAL A 35 4.22 -5.62 -2.96
CA VAL A 35 3.59 -5.44 -1.64
C VAL A 35 3.97 -6.58 -0.70
N GLY A 36 4.02 -7.83 -1.18
CA GLY A 36 4.43 -8.98 -0.38
C GLY A 36 5.85 -8.86 0.13
N VAL A 37 6.79 -8.44 -0.74
CA VAL A 37 8.18 -8.15 -0.33
C VAL A 37 8.22 -7.00 0.67
N ASN A 38 7.46 -5.92 0.43
CA ASN A 38 7.40 -4.79 1.35
C ASN A 38 6.82 -5.16 2.73
N ILE A 39 5.76 -5.97 2.78
CA ILE A 39 5.20 -6.51 4.03
C ILE A 39 6.23 -7.39 4.74
N LEU A 40 6.87 -8.32 4.01
CA LEU A 40 7.87 -9.21 4.59
C LEU A 40 9.02 -8.41 5.21
N LEU A 41 9.57 -7.43 4.49
CA LEU A 41 10.66 -6.59 4.98
C LEU A 41 10.23 -5.67 6.12
N SER A 42 9.05 -5.04 6.02
CA SER A 42 8.54 -4.15 7.08
C SER A 42 8.17 -4.89 8.36
N THR A 43 7.76 -6.16 8.27
CA THR A 43 7.42 -7.00 9.43
C THR A 43 8.59 -7.79 9.99
N MET A 44 9.82 -7.63 9.48
CA MET A 44 11.02 -8.27 10.02
C MET A 44 11.18 -8.13 11.54
N PRO A 45 10.91 -6.96 12.17
CA PRO A 45 11.01 -6.86 13.62
C PRO A 45 9.96 -7.72 14.36
N ILE A 46 8.79 -7.97 13.77
CA ILE A 46 7.79 -8.91 14.32
C ILE A 46 8.36 -10.33 14.31
N TRP A 47 8.93 -10.77 13.19
CA TRP A 47 9.51 -12.10 13.08
C TRP A 47 10.65 -12.31 14.08
N LEU A 48 11.53 -11.32 14.22
CA LEU A 48 12.61 -11.35 15.21
C LEU A 48 12.07 -11.39 16.64
N GLY A 49 11.07 -10.56 16.97
CA GLY A 49 10.42 -10.59 18.28
C GLY A 49 9.79 -11.95 18.60
N CYS A 50 9.16 -12.60 17.62
CA CYS A 50 8.61 -13.95 17.79
C CYS A 50 9.71 -14.97 18.13
N ILE A 51 10.86 -14.92 17.43
CA ILE A 51 12.00 -15.79 17.72
C ILE A 51 12.48 -15.57 19.16
N PHE A 52 12.61 -14.32 19.60
CA PHE A 52 12.99 -14.03 21.00
C PHE A 52 11.96 -14.53 22.01
N PHE A 53 10.66 -14.38 21.75
CA PHE A 53 9.61 -14.92 22.62
C PHE A 53 9.66 -16.44 22.72
N LEU A 54 9.81 -17.13 21.60
CA LEU A 54 9.92 -18.59 21.56
C LEU A 54 11.16 -19.07 22.33
N LEU A 55 12.31 -18.42 22.15
CA LEU A 55 13.53 -18.74 22.88
C LEU A 55 13.39 -18.49 24.39
N ALA A 56 12.82 -17.35 24.78
CA ALA A 56 12.60 -17.00 26.18
C ALA A 56 11.67 -17.99 26.91
N HIS A 57 10.76 -18.62 26.19
CA HIS A 57 9.81 -19.61 26.72
C HIS A 57 10.22 -21.06 26.42
N ASN A 58 11.47 -21.32 26.03
CA ASN A 58 11.97 -22.66 25.69
C ASN A 58 11.07 -23.42 24.69
N PHE A 59 10.52 -22.71 23.69
CA PHE A 59 9.61 -23.25 22.68
C PHE A 59 8.31 -23.88 23.22
N SER A 60 7.90 -23.54 24.45
CA SER A 60 6.62 -23.98 25.01
C SER A 60 5.40 -23.25 24.42
N MET A 61 5.63 -22.07 23.83
CA MET A 61 4.62 -21.24 23.18
C MET A 61 4.53 -21.58 21.68
N SER A 62 3.33 -21.55 21.11
CA SER A 62 3.13 -21.68 19.67
C SER A 62 3.54 -20.40 18.92
N LEU A 63 3.87 -20.52 17.62
CA LEU A 63 4.21 -19.35 16.80
C LEU A 63 3.06 -18.33 16.74
N GLY A 64 1.80 -18.78 16.71
CA GLY A 64 0.63 -17.91 16.69
C GLY A 64 0.47 -17.09 17.97
N GLU A 65 0.72 -17.70 19.12
CA GLU A 65 0.74 -17.00 20.42
C GLU A 65 1.90 -16.00 20.48
N ALA A 66 3.09 -16.38 19.99
CA ALA A 66 4.24 -15.47 19.95
C ALA A 66 3.97 -14.25 19.05
N ILE A 67 3.34 -14.45 17.88
CA ILE A 67 2.91 -13.36 17.00
C ILE A 67 1.90 -12.46 17.72
N THR A 68 0.87 -13.06 18.34
CA THR A 68 -0.19 -12.31 19.02
C THR A 68 0.36 -11.45 20.15
N HIS A 69 1.20 -12.03 21.03
CA HIS A 69 1.86 -11.29 22.10
C HIS A 69 2.77 -10.16 21.61
N ASN A 70 3.39 -10.34 20.44
CA ASN A 70 4.29 -9.34 19.88
C ASN A 70 3.55 -8.15 19.26
N VAL A 71 2.23 -8.25 19.03
CA VAL A 71 1.46 -7.19 18.36
C VAL A 71 0.20 -6.73 19.10
N GLU A 72 -0.12 -7.36 20.24
CA GLU A 72 -1.34 -7.08 21.02
C GLU A 72 -1.36 -5.69 21.66
N ASN A 73 -0.20 -5.01 21.76
CA ASN A 73 -0.08 -3.68 22.37
C ASN A 73 -0.16 -2.54 21.34
N GLY A 74 -0.65 -2.84 20.13
CA GLY A 74 -0.92 -1.86 19.07
C GLY A 74 0.27 -1.60 18.14
N GLU A 75 1.25 -2.49 18.10
CA GLU A 75 2.40 -2.41 17.19
C GLU A 75 1.96 -2.35 15.72
N LEU A 76 0.83 -2.97 15.36
CA LEU A 76 0.27 -2.91 14.00
C LEU A 76 -0.06 -1.49 13.54
N PHE A 77 -0.33 -0.55 14.44
CA PHE A 77 -0.47 0.86 14.08
C PHE A 77 0.82 1.45 13.54
N LEU A 78 1.95 1.12 14.16
CA LEU A 78 3.27 1.57 13.71
C LEU A 78 3.60 0.98 12.34
N TYR A 79 3.27 -0.29 12.10
CA TYR A 79 3.46 -0.91 10.80
C TYR A 79 2.51 -0.35 9.73
N ALA A 80 1.29 0.06 10.10
CA ALA A 80 0.35 0.72 9.19
C ALA A 80 0.89 2.08 8.71
N THR A 81 1.57 2.83 9.57
CA THR A 81 2.15 4.11 9.16
C THR A 81 3.43 3.93 8.35
N SER A 82 4.26 2.93 8.67
CA SER A 82 5.51 2.69 7.95
C SER A 82 5.31 2.16 6.53
N ILE A 83 4.34 1.27 6.31
CA ILE A 83 4.08 0.69 4.99
C ILE A 83 3.59 1.73 3.96
N LEU A 84 3.07 2.88 4.43
CA LEU A 84 2.64 3.99 3.58
C LEU A 84 3.79 4.85 3.05
N ALA A 85 5.02 4.73 3.58
CA ALA A 85 6.13 5.57 3.14
C ALA A 85 6.41 5.51 1.62
N PRO A 86 6.47 4.33 0.97
CA PRO A 86 6.66 4.23 -0.49
C PRO A 86 5.54 4.88 -1.30
N LEU A 87 4.32 4.94 -0.77
CA LEU A 87 3.20 5.58 -1.45
C LEU A 87 3.44 7.08 -1.66
N PHE A 88 3.97 7.77 -0.64
CA PHE A 88 4.26 9.20 -0.77
C PHE A 88 5.30 9.46 -1.86
N TYR A 89 6.29 8.56 -2.01
CA TYR A 89 7.21 8.63 -3.14
C TYR A 89 6.50 8.51 -4.49
N PHE A 90 5.55 7.59 -4.64
CA PHE A 90 4.79 7.44 -5.90
C PHE A 90 3.91 8.65 -6.23
N ILE A 91 3.37 9.31 -5.20
CA ILE A 91 2.49 10.47 -5.32
C ILE A 91 3.28 11.74 -5.63
N PHE A 92 4.39 11.97 -4.93
CA PHE A 92 5.19 13.21 -5.05
C PHE A 92 6.20 13.18 -6.19
N LYS A 93 6.51 12.01 -6.73
CA LYS A 93 7.33 11.93 -7.93
C LYS A 93 6.57 12.57 -9.08
N ASP A 94 6.95 13.80 -9.41
CA ASP A 94 6.38 14.55 -10.52
C ASP A 94 6.65 13.80 -11.83
N TYR A 95 5.56 13.49 -12.53
CA TYR A 95 5.59 13.00 -13.90
C TYR A 95 4.88 14.04 -14.75
N ASP A 96 5.63 14.74 -15.59
CA ASP A 96 5.07 15.75 -16.49
C ASP A 96 4.15 15.12 -17.56
N GLY A 97 3.05 15.81 -17.87
CA GLY A 97 2.16 15.51 -19.00
C GLY A 97 1.02 14.50 -18.74
N ILE A 98 0.71 13.67 -19.74
CA ILE A 98 -0.42 12.70 -19.80
C ILE A 98 -0.28 11.57 -18.74
N ARG A 99 0.79 11.61 -17.95
CA ARG A 99 1.27 10.52 -17.12
C ARG A 99 1.10 10.82 -15.62
N LYS A 100 0.22 11.71 -15.19
CA LYS A 100 0.00 11.97 -13.74
C LYS A 100 -0.57 10.75 -13.03
N PHE A 101 -0.23 10.58 -11.74
CA PHE A 101 -0.80 9.51 -10.91
C PHE A 101 -2.31 9.73 -10.77
N PRO A 102 -3.15 8.76 -11.17
CA PRO A 102 -4.60 8.92 -11.15
C PRO A 102 -5.08 9.08 -9.71
N ASN A 103 -5.88 10.12 -9.47
CA ASN A 103 -6.47 10.42 -8.16
C ASN A 103 -5.46 10.48 -7.01
N ALA A 104 -4.26 11.01 -7.29
CA ALA A 104 -3.19 11.20 -6.31
C ALA A 104 -3.67 11.87 -5.00
N ALA A 105 -4.55 12.86 -5.12
CA ALA A 105 -5.16 13.55 -3.98
C ALA A 105 -5.98 12.59 -3.09
N SER A 106 -6.74 11.67 -3.66
CA SER A 106 -7.54 10.69 -2.89
C SER A 106 -6.65 9.71 -2.14
N PHE A 107 -5.60 9.19 -2.79
CA PHE A 107 -4.60 8.35 -2.12
C PHE A 107 -3.87 9.11 -1.02
N MET A 108 -3.51 10.37 -1.26
CA MET A 108 -2.86 11.21 -0.26
C MET A 108 -3.76 11.42 0.96
N VAL A 109 -5.02 11.81 0.76
CA VAL A 109 -5.99 12.03 1.85
C VAL A 109 -6.21 10.76 2.65
N LEU A 110 -6.44 9.62 2.00
CA LEU A 110 -6.64 8.35 2.70
C LEU A 110 -5.42 7.94 3.50
N SER A 111 -4.23 8.12 2.96
CA SER A 111 -2.98 7.80 3.66
C SER A 111 -2.71 8.73 4.81
N VAL A 112 -3.03 10.02 4.69
CA VAL A 112 -2.99 10.96 5.83
C VAL A 112 -3.96 10.51 6.92
N ILE A 113 -5.18 10.08 6.56
CA ILE A 113 -6.14 9.55 7.55
C ILE A 113 -5.56 8.32 8.27
N VAL A 114 -5.00 7.35 7.54
CA VAL A 114 -4.38 6.17 8.14
C VAL A 114 -3.16 6.53 8.98
N LEU A 115 -2.33 7.49 8.54
CA LEU A 115 -1.21 8.01 9.32
C LEU A 115 -1.67 8.66 10.63
N LEU A 116 -2.72 9.47 10.60
CA LEU A 116 -3.26 10.11 11.79
C LEU A 116 -3.87 9.08 12.74
N VAL A 117 -4.72 8.17 12.23
CA VAL A 117 -5.34 7.13 13.05
C VAL A 117 -4.29 6.19 13.63
N GLY A 118 -3.32 5.73 12.84
CA GLY A 118 -2.24 4.87 13.29
C GLY A 118 -1.28 5.59 14.25
N GLY A 119 -0.84 6.79 13.92
CA GLY A 119 0.07 7.60 14.75
C GLY A 119 -0.55 7.97 16.09
N CYS A 120 -1.80 8.43 16.10
CA CYS A 120 -2.56 8.69 17.32
C CYS A 120 -2.83 7.41 18.11
N GLY A 121 -3.23 6.33 17.45
CA GLY A 121 -3.47 5.03 18.09
C GLY A 121 -2.22 4.51 18.82
N PHE A 122 -1.08 4.46 18.12
CA PHE A 122 0.20 4.04 18.69
C PHE A 122 0.69 4.98 19.80
N SER A 123 0.55 6.28 19.61
CA SER A 123 0.94 7.27 20.61
C SER A 123 0.06 7.18 21.86
N PHE A 124 -1.22 6.89 21.70
CA PHE A 124 -2.15 6.71 22.82
C PHE A 124 -1.80 5.45 23.63
N THR A 125 -1.49 4.33 22.98
CA THR A 125 -1.09 3.09 23.68
C THR A 125 0.22 3.27 24.43
N ARG A 126 1.16 4.08 23.92
CA ARG A 126 2.47 4.27 24.54
C ARG A 126 2.52 5.38 25.58
N LEU A 127 1.88 6.52 25.31
CA LEU A 127 1.95 7.72 26.15
C LEU A 127 0.79 7.81 27.15
N GLY A 128 -0.35 7.18 26.89
CA GLY A 128 -1.51 7.20 27.78
C GLY A 128 -1.17 6.84 29.23
N PRO A 129 -0.48 5.71 29.49
CA PRO A 129 -0.05 5.33 30.84
C PRO A 129 0.90 6.35 31.49
N LEU A 130 1.80 6.96 30.71
CA LEU A 130 2.76 7.97 31.21
C LEU A 130 2.07 9.28 31.61
N LEU A 131 0.96 9.61 30.94
CA LEU A 131 0.14 10.79 31.22
C LEU A 131 -0.91 10.54 32.32
N GLY A 132 -0.91 9.37 32.95
CA GLY A 132 -1.90 9.00 33.97
C GLY A 132 -3.31 8.76 33.42
N ILE A 133 -3.45 8.60 32.10
CA ILE A 133 -4.72 8.25 31.46
C ILE A 133 -4.94 6.74 31.68
N ASN A 134 -5.66 6.40 32.74
CA ASN A 134 -6.01 5.01 33.06
C ASN A 134 -7.14 4.48 32.16
N TYR A 135 -6.90 4.42 30.86
CA TYR A 135 -7.81 3.79 29.91
C TYR A 135 -7.33 2.37 29.61
N GLN A 136 -8.00 1.38 30.19
CA GLN A 136 -7.73 -0.03 29.91
C GLN A 136 -8.46 -0.44 28.63
N TRP A 137 -7.81 -0.25 27.48
CA TRP A 137 -8.28 -0.89 26.25
C TRP A 137 -8.20 -2.40 26.47
N ASN A 138 -9.27 -3.11 26.14
CA ASN A 138 -9.21 -4.56 26.02
C ASN A 138 -8.19 -4.89 24.93
N SER A 139 -7.15 -5.67 25.23
CA SER A 139 -6.09 -6.06 24.29
C SER A 139 -6.67 -6.65 23.01
N SER A 140 -7.77 -7.40 23.07
CA SER A 140 -8.45 -7.92 21.89
C SER A 140 -9.05 -6.83 21.00
N THR A 141 -9.66 -5.80 21.60
CA THR A 141 -10.22 -4.65 20.85
C THR A 141 -9.10 -3.84 20.21
N LEU A 142 -8.01 -3.61 20.94
CA LEU A 142 -6.85 -2.88 20.43
C LEU A 142 -6.18 -3.63 19.27
N PHE A 143 -6.01 -4.94 19.40
CA PHE A 143 -5.50 -5.80 18.35
C PHE A 143 -6.39 -5.77 17.10
N ILE A 144 -7.71 -5.99 17.24
CA ILE A 144 -8.64 -5.97 16.09
C ILE A 144 -8.62 -4.60 15.39
N PHE A 145 -8.63 -3.52 16.17
CA PHE A 145 -8.64 -2.17 15.61
C PHE A 145 -7.32 -1.84 14.88
N SER A 146 -6.17 -2.15 15.49
CA SER A 146 -4.86 -1.95 14.85
C SER A 146 -4.66 -2.85 13.62
N ALA A 147 -5.16 -4.09 13.66
CA ALA A 147 -5.18 -5.00 12.51
C ALA A 147 -6.05 -4.47 11.36
N ALA A 148 -7.21 -3.90 11.67
CA ALA A 148 -8.08 -3.28 10.65
C ALA A 148 -7.41 -2.07 9.99
N VAL A 149 -6.73 -1.23 10.76
CA VAL A 149 -5.97 -0.08 10.23
C VAL A 149 -4.78 -0.54 9.37
N TYR A 150 -4.06 -1.58 9.80
CA TYR A 150 -2.97 -2.17 9.01
C TYR A 150 -3.48 -2.80 7.70
N ALA A 151 -4.59 -3.53 7.74
CA ALA A 151 -5.22 -4.08 6.54
C ALA A 151 -5.65 -2.98 5.56
N ALA A 152 -6.23 -1.88 6.07
CA ALA A 152 -6.57 -0.72 5.25
C ALA A 152 -5.32 -0.10 4.59
N ALA A 153 -4.21 0.03 5.34
CA ALA A 153 -2.95 0.50 4.80
C ALA A 153 -2.43 -0.39 3.67
N ILE A 154 -2.44 -1.72 3.86
CA ILE A 154 -2.04 -2.70 2.83
C ILE A 154 -2.89 -2.54 1.57
N VAL A 155 -4.20 -2.39 1.69
CA VAL A 155 -5.10 -2.19 0.53
C VAL A 155 -4.74 -0.90 -0.21
N ILE A 156 -4.52 0.21 0.49
CA ILE A 156 -4.16 1.49 -0.14
C ILE A 156 -2.82 1.36 -0.89
N VAL A 157 -1.80 0.79 -0.25
CA VAL A 157 -0.47 0.57 -0.86
C VAL A 157 -0.59 -0.35 -2.06
N TYR A 158 -1.34 -1.44 -1.94
CA TYR A 158 -1.61 -2.35 -3.05
C TYR A 158 -2.21 -1.66 -4.26
N LEU A 159 -3.30 -0.91 -4.07
CA LEU A 159 -3.94 -0.20 -5.18
C LEU A 159 -2.98 0.80 -5.84
N ALA A 160 -2.13 1.46 -5.06
CA ALA A 160 -1.14 2.38 -5.59
C ALA A 160 -0.03 1.67 -6.40
N HIS A 161 0.42 0.49 -5.96
CA HIS A 161 1.35 -0.34 -6.72
C HIS A 161 0.72 -0.82 -8.03
N VAL A 162 -0.55 -1.23 -8.02
CA VAL A 162 -1.26 -1.58 -9.27
C VAL A 162 -1.30 -0.39 -10.23
N TYR A 163 -1.62 0.80 -9.72
CA TYR A 163 -1.63 2.02 -10.53
C TYR A 163 -0.26 2.36 -11.10
N ARG A 164 0.80 2.20 -10.31
CA ARG A 164 2.18 2.39 -10.76
C ARG A 164 2.52 1.41 -11.89
N ASN A 165 2.24 0.12 -11.70
CA ASN A 165 2.61 -0.93 -12.65
C ASN A 165 1.82 -0.83 -13.96
N TRP A 166 0.53 -0.50 -13.87
CA TRP A 166 -0.31 -0.19 -15.03
C TRP A 166 0.26 0.99 -15.84
N ARG A 167 0.68 2.06 -15.15
CA ARG A 167 1.31 3.23 -15.79
C ARG A 167 2.65 2.90 -16.44
N GLU A 168 3.51 2.15 -15.77
CA GLU A 168 4.82 1.77 -16.30
C GLU A 168 4.69 0.88 -17.54
N THR A 169 3.75 -0.08 -17.52
CA THR A 169 3.41 -0.90 -18.69
C THR A 169 2.90 -0.04 -19.86
N GLY A 170 1.97 0.88 -19.60
CA GLY A 170 1.44 1.78 -20.62
C GLY A 170 2.50 2.75 -21.17
N GLY A 171 3.39 3.23 -20.30
CA GLY A 171 4.51 4.10 -20.66
C GLY A 171 5.53 3.42 -21.55
N ALA A 172 5.92 2.17 -21.24
CA ALA A 172 6.86 1.40 -22.06
C ALA A 172 6.30 1.14 -23.47
N ALA A 173 5.00 0.84 -23.58
CA ALA A 173 4.33 0.68 -24.86
C ALA A 173 4.33 2.00 -25.67
N ALA A 174 4.01 3.13 -25.04
CA ALA A 174 3.99 4.44 -25.68
C ALA A 174 5.37 4.89 -26.16
N PHE A 175 6.42 4.70 -25.36
CA PHE A 175 7.81 5.00 -25.76
C PHE A 175 8.24 4.16 -26.97
N THR A 176 7.83 2.90 -27.02
CA THR A 176 8.15 2.03 -28.16
C THR A 176 7.49 2.54 -29.45
N MET A 177 6.23 3.01 -29.36
CA MET A 177 5.52 3.61 -30.49
C MET A 177 6.19 4.93 -30.94
N GLU A 178 6.51 5.83 -30.01
CA GLU A 178 7.18 7.11 -30.33
C GLU A 178 8.57 6.90 -30.95
N THR A 179 9.33 5.90 -30.47
CA THR A 179 10.62 5.52 -31.06
C THR A 179 10.44 4.98 -32.48
N GLN A 180 9.42 4.15 -32.72
CA GLN A 180 9.11 3.65 -34.05
C GLN A 180 8.69 4.78 -35.00
N ASP A 181 7.86 5.71 -34.52
CA ASP A 181 7.46 6.89 -35.29
C ASP A 181 8.66 7.77 -35.65
N PHE A 182 9.54 8.04 -34.68
CA PHE A 182 10.79 8.78 -34.90
C PHE A 182 11.70 8.09 -35.94
N VAL A 183 11.94 6.79 -35.80
CA VAL A 183 12.75 6.02 -36.76
C VAL A 183 12.11 6.03 -38.15
N SER A 184 10.78 5.94 -38.23
CA SER A 184 10.06 6.00 -39.50
C SER A 184 10.15 7.38 -40.16
N ALA A 185 10.12 8.45 -39.37
CA ALA A 185 10.29 9.83 -39.84
C ALA A 185 11.72 10.06 -40.34
N PHE A 186 12.73 9.65 -39.56
CA PHE A 186 14.15 9.76 -39.93
C PHE A 186 14.47 9.00 -41.23
N ASN A 187 13.91 7.81 -41.43
CA ASN A 187 14.11 7.03 -42.66
C ASN A 187 13.40 7.62 -43.89
N ARG A 188 12.44 8.55 -43.70
CA ARG A 188 11.74 9.25 -44.79
C ARG A 188 12.44 10.53 -45.22
N GLU A 189 13.36 11.08 -44.42
CA GLU A 189 14.15 12.23 -44.85
C GLU A 189 15.14 11.80 -45.95
N PRO A 190 15.10 12.42 -47.14
CA PRO A 190 16.03 12.10 -48.20
C PRO A 190 17.45 12.44 -47.74
N LYS A 191 18.36 11.45 -47.83
CA LYS A 191 19.78 11.68 -47.58
C LYS A 191 20.30 12.70 -48.60
N SER A 192 20.53 13.92 -48.16
CA SER A 192 21.22 14.97 -48.92
C SER A 192 22.69 14.66 -49.09
#